data_AF-A0A6H9LST6-F1
#
_entry.id   AF-A0A6H9LST6-F1
#
_cell.length_a   1.000
_cell.length_b   1.000
_cell.length_c   1.000
_cell.angle_alpha   90.00
_cell.angle_beta   90.00
_cell.angle_gamma   90.00
#
_symmetry.space_group_name_H-M   'P 1'
#
loop_
_entity.id
_entity.type
_entity.pdbx_description
1 polymer ?
#
loop_
_entity_poly.entity_id
_entity_poly.type
_entity_poly.pdbx_seq_one_letter_code
_entity_poly.pdbx_strand_id
1 'polypeptide(L)'
;MKKRITIYVFLLVVFVLFPFSSFSGQVTLDHVYQSWDDAGVTTLIPGCDETAFYIRVNNNSENYIASFTTGFKVWTINGSSFTPITGEWLDPNINGYFDMVVAINPISADGVGADTIGFGGTRLFSTGLPPGYNEIAYVIRTGNFQEGETVCLDSSWYPPTGSWFWAPDGPADWDGPHCFPVESCGCGWPIFANCPDTLTIPMDTIEYYDFNGFMTEWFIFSYEILDGPGSITPMYGEWTYTPQPSDAGTYQTLNLLYSGICQEDHCSVVLKFVNCDPTIDINGDCMSDVGDLVFLVEFMFAGGEPPVDFNLADADGNGLLDIADLVYIVDYMFGGGPPPVG
;
A
#
# COMPACT_ATOMS: atom_id res chain seq x y z
N MET A 1 -36.92 37.54 71.11
CA MET A 1 -37.00 37.36 69.64
C MET A 1 -35.95 38.25 68.97
N LYS A 2 -34.82 37.69 68.52
CA LYS A 2 -33.88 38.37 67.62
C LYS A 2 -33.84 37.59 66.32
N LYS A 3 -34.44 38.15 65.25
CA LYS A 3 -34.41 37.58 63.90
C LYS A 3 -32.99 37.77 63.33
N ARG A 4 -32.33 36.67 62.95
CA ARG A 4 -31.11 36.71 62.13
C ARG A 4 -31.53 36.88 60.67
N ILE A 5 -31.06 37.94 60.03
CA ILE A 5 -31.22 38.18 58.59
C ILE A 5 -29.95 37.63 57.92
N THR A 6 -30.11 36.59 57.11
CA THR A 6 -29.04 36.03 56.28
C THR A 6 -29.02 36.83 54.97
N ILE A 7 -27.92 37.54 54.70
CA ILE A 7 -27.69 38.26 53.44
C ILE A 7 -26.96 37.30 52.50
N TYR A 8 -27.59 36.93 51.39
CA TYR A 8 -26.94 36.20 50.30
C TYR A 8 -26.24 37.20 49.37
N VAL A 9 -24.91 37.14 49.32
CA VAL A 9 -24.11 37.88 48.34
C VAL A 9 -24.08 37.06 47.06
N PHE A 10 -24.80 37.50 46.03
CA PHE A 10 -24.70 36.95 44.69
C PHE A 10 -23.41 37.47 44.04
N LEU A 11 -22.41 36.60 43.89
CA LEU A 11 -21.14 36.91 43.26
C LEU A 11 -21.34 36.82 41.74
N LEU A 12 -21.49 37.98 41.09
CA LEU A 12 -21.67 38.09 39.64
C LEU A 12 -20.31 37.90 38.97
N VAL A 13 -20.05 36.69 38.46
CA VAL A 13 -18.86 36.38 37.66
C VAL A 13 -19.04 37.03 36.29
N VAL A 14 -18.38 38.16 36.07
CA VAL A 14 -18.23 38.77 34.74
C VAL A 14 -17.25 37.90 33.97
N PHE A 15 -17.74 37.10 33.02
CA PHE A 15 -16.91 36.52 31.97
C PHE A 15 -16.36 37.68 31.14
N VAL A 16 -15.10 38.04 31.36
CA VAL A 16 -14.36 38.87 30.42
C VAL A 16 -14.11 37.98 29.20
N LEU A 17 -14.97 38.11 28.20
CA LEU A 17 -14.66 37.60 26.86
C LEU A 17 -13.44 38.38 26.38
N PHE A 18 -12.27 37.74 26.43
CA PHE A 18 -11.13 38.21 25.66
C PHE A 18 -11.60 38.32 24.20
N PRO A 19 -11.34 39.44 23.49
CA PRO A 19 -11.63 39.49 22.07
C PRO A 19 -10.84 38.33 21.42
N PHE A 20 -11.55 37.42 20.76
CA PHE A 20 -10.92 36.50 19.83
C PHE A 20 -10.11 37.36 18.86
N SER A 21 -8.78 37.23 18.89
CA SER A 21 -7.94 37.81 17.86
C SER A 21 -8.32 37.13 16.56
N SER A 22 -9.00 37.84 15.67
CA SER A 22 -9.18 37.40 14.30
C SER A 22 -7.81 37.43 13.63
N PHE A 23 -7.21 36.26 13.42
CA PHE A 23 -6.00 36.16 12.63
C PHE A 23 -6.32 36.47 11.16
N SER A 24 -5.47 37.26 10.55
CA SER A 24 -5.58 37.76 9.17
C SER A 24 -5.07 36.75 8.15
N GLY A 25 -4.10 35.93 8.55
CA GLY A 25 -3.63 34.76 7.82
C GLY A 25 -3.93 33.48 8.60
N GLN A 26 -4.27 32.42 7.89
CA GLN A 26 -4.44 31.09 8.45
C GLN A 26 -3.59 30.11 7.65
N VAL A 27 -2.83 29.29 8.35
CA VAL A 27 -2.05 28.18 7.79
C VAL A 27 -2.57 26.91 8.44
N THR A 28 -2.90 25.90 7.64
CA THR A 28 -3.43 24.63 8.16
C THR A 28 -2.78 23.45 7.47
N LEU A 29 -2.74 22.31 8.16
CA LEU A 29 -2.49 21.04 7.49
C LEU A 29 -3.75 20.67 6.69
N ASP A 30 -3.60 20.51 5.38
CA ASP A 30 -4.72 20.15 4.49
C ASP A 30 -4.96 18.63 4.48
N HIS A 31 -3.91 17.87 4.17
CA HIS A 31 -3.91 16.41 4.21
C HIS A 31 -2.48 15.85 4.26
N VAL A 32 -2.37 14.54 4.47
CA VAL A 32 -1.09 13.82 4.49
C VAL A 32 -1.11 12.68 3.48
N TYR A 33 -0.13 12.63 2.58
CA TYR A 33 0.08 11.52 1.65
C TYR A 33 0.83 10.38 2.33
N GLN A 34 0.55 9.14 1.90
CA GLN A 34 0.95 7.90 2.59
C GLN A 34 0.45 7.82 4.04
N SER A 35 -0.84 8.13 4.19
CA SER A 35 -1.58 7.95 5.43
C SER A 35 -2.89 7.22 5.16
N TRP A 36 -3.47 6.68 6.22
CA TRP A 36 -4.81 6.10 6.23
C TRP A 36 -5.58 6.67 7.41
N ASP A 37 -6.91 6.66 7.32
CA ASP A 37 -7.78 7.16 8.38
C ASP A 37 -8.63 6.02 8.95
N ASP A 38 -8.66 5.90 10.27
CA ASP A 38 -9.60 5.06 10.99
C ASP A 38 -10.39 5.89 11.99
N ALA A 39 -11.70 6.00 11.74
CA ALA A 39 -12.63 6.73 12.59
C ALA A 39 -12.18 8.18 12.92
N GLY A 40 -11.52 8.86 11.99
CA GLY A 40 -11.03 10.24 12.13
C GLY A 40 -9.64 10.36 12.77
N VAL A 41 -8.90 9.26 12.93
CA VAL A 41 -7.49 9.26 13.30
C VAL A 41 -6.65 9.01 12.06
N THR A 42 -5.92 10.04 11.63
CA THR A 42 -4.94 9.92 10.55
C THR A 42 -3.66 9.25 11.05
N THR A 43 -3.29 8.15 10.40
CA THR A 43 -2.14 7.30 10.75
C THR A 43 -1.20 7.21 9.55
N LEU A 44 0.11 7.33 9.79
CA LEU A 44 1.12 7.22 8.72
C LEU A 44 1.47 5.75 8.46
N ILE A 45 1.76 5.45 7.20
CA ILE A 45 2.17 4.12 6.77
C ILE A 45 3.70 3.97 6.98
N PRO A 46 4.16 2.95 7.73
CA PRO A 46 5.58 2.75 7.97
C PRO A 46 6.35 2.36 6.70
N GLY A 47 7.63 2.72 6.64
CA GLY A 47 8.55 2.30 5.58
C GLY A 47 8.32 2.91 4.19
N CYS A 48 7.36 3.82 4.01
CA CYS A 48 7.22 4.57 2.76
C CYS A 48 8.43 5.48 2.53
N ASP A 49 9.09 5.38 1.36
CA ASP A 49 10.21 6.27 1.00
C ASP A 49 9.84 7.75 1.08
N GLU A 50 8.60 8.07 0.71
CA GLU A 50 8.06 9.42 0.76
C GLU A 50 6.73 9.49 1.53
N THR A 51 6.67 10.34 2.56
CA THR A 51 5.47 10.83 3.23
C THR A 51 5.42 12.35 3.05
N ALA A 52 4.26 12.91 2.71
CA ALA A 52 4.15 14.33 2.38
C ALA A 52 3.01 15.03 3.12
N PHE A 53 3.33 16.16 3.77
CA PHE A 53 2.38 17.02 4.49
C PHE A 53 2.02 18.21 3.61
N TYR A 54 0.76 18.31 3.20
CA TYR A 54 0.27 19.36 2.33
C TYR A 54 -0.25 20.53 3.16
N ILE A 55 0.32 21.71 2.98
CA ILE A 55 0.00 22.88 3.80
C ILE A 55 -0.86 23.85 3.01
N ARG A 56 -2.04 24.14 3.54
CA ARG A 56 -2.95 25.15 3.02
C ARG A 56 -2.64 26.51 3.64
N VAL A 57 -2.65 27.53 2.80
CA VAL A 57 -2.45 28.93 3.18
C VAL A 57 -3.68 29.71 2.76
N ASN A 58 -4.28 30.39 3.73
CA ASN A 58 -5.49 31.16 3.54
C ASN A 58 -5.27 32.62 4.00
N ASN A 59 -5.44 33.56 3.08
CA ASN A 59 -5.45 34.99 3.36
C ASN A 59 -6.89 35.47 3.58
N ASN A 60 -7.30 35.47 4.84
CA ASN A 60 -8.62 35.94 5.28
C ASN A 60 -8.68 37.47 5.46
N SER A 61 -7.58 38.19 5.21
CA SER A 61 -7.54 39.64 5.32
C SER A 61 -8.12 40.33 4.08
N GLU A 62 -8.43 41.63 4.24
CA GLU A 62 -8.73 42.51 3.11
C GLU A 62 -7.46 43.05 2.43
N ASN A 63 -6.27 42.72 2.95
CA ASN A 63 -5.00 43.24 2.48
C ASN A 63 -4.25 42.23 1.61
N TYR A 64 -3.42 42.76 0.71
CA TYR A 64 -2.42 41.95 0.03
C TYR A 64 -1.24 41.71 0.98
N ILE A 65 -0.92 40.45 1.23
CA ILE A 65 0.19 40.08 2.13
C ILE A 65 1.51 40.32 1.39
N ALA A 66 2.23 41.35 1.82
CA ALA A 66 3.47 41.80 1.23
C ALA A 66 4.67 40.93 1.60
N SER A 67 4.62 40.29 2.76
CA SER A 67 5.66 39.38 3.21
C SER A 67 5.08 38.36 4.17
N PHE A 68 5.61 37.14 4.15
CA PHE A 68 5.32 36.14 5.16
C PHE A 68 6.54 35.28 5.47
N THR A 69 6.55 34.72 6.66
CA THR A 69 7.50 33.70 7.11
C THR A 69 6.73 32.63 7.86
N THR A 70 6.91 31.37 7.46
CA THR A 70 6.39 30.20 8.16
C THR A 70 7.51 29.19 8.31
N GLY A 71 7.51 28.47 9.43
CA GLY A 71 8.57 27.55 9.82
C GLY A 71 7.95 26.35 10.47
N PHE A 72 8.32 25.16 10.02
CA PHE A 72 7.81 23.90 10.53
C PHE A 72 8.95 23.08 11.12
N LYS A 73 8.59 22.15 12.00
CA LYS A 73 9.46 21.08 12.44
C LYS A 73 8.74 19.74 12.30
N VAL A 74 9.48 18.72 11.90
CA VAL A 74 9.04 17.33 11.89
C VAL A 74 9.95 16.54 12.82
N TRP A 75 9.39 15.74 13.71
CA TRP A 75 10.16 14.88 14.62
C TRP A 75 9.39 13.62 14.98
N THR A 76 10.13 12.59 15.38
CA THR A 76 9.60 11.36 15.97
C THR A 76 9.63 11.46 17.50
N ILE A 77 8.59 11.01 18.19
CA ILE A 77 8.51 11.08 19.66
C ILE A 77 9.57 10.18 20.32
N ASN A 78 9.85 8.99 19.80
CA ASN A 78 10.85 8.10 20.40
C ASN A 78 12.26 8.34 19.83
N GLY A 79 12.42 9.26 18.87
CA GLY A 79 13.71 9.67 18.33
C GLY A 79 14.28 8.78 17.22
N SER A 80 13.46 7.93 16.61
CA SER A 80 13.84 7.17 15.42
C SER A 80 14.17 8.10 14.25
N SER A 81 15.19 7.73 13.48
CA SER A 81 15.58 8.48 12.28
C SER A 81 14.54 8.34 11.16
N PHE A 82 14.48 9.34 10.29
CA PHE A 82 13.57 9.40 9.14
C PHE A 82 14.27 10.05 7.93
N THR A 83 13.63 10.07 6.76
CA THR A 83 14.20 10.72 5.57
C THR A 83 14.33 12.24 5.80
N PRO A 84 15.52 12.86 5.61
CA PRO A 84 15.70 14.28 5.80
C PRO A 84 14.66 15.14 5.06
N ILE A 85 14.10 16.14 5.74
CA ILE A 85 12.97 16.87 5.15
C ILE A 85 13.37 17.73 3.95
N THR A 86 12.45 17.83 3.01
CA THR A 86 12.51 18.75 1.88
C THR A 86 11.19 19.49 1.73
N GLY A 87 11.14 20.51 0.88
CA GLY A 87 9.92 21.25 0.64
C GLY A 87 9.85 21.79 -0.78
N GLU A 88 8.62 22.04 -1.22
CA GLU A 88 8.31 22.48 -2.57
C GLU A 88 7.12 23.45 -2.55
N TRP A 89 7.13 24.45 -3.44
CA TRP A 89 5.97 25.29 -3.71
C TRP A 89 5.01 24.58 -4.66
N LEU A 90 3.76 24.43 -4.27
CA LEU A 90 2.73 23.81 -5.10
C LEU A 90 1.96 24.82 -5.94
N ASP A 91 1.91 26.08 -5.52
CA ASP A 91 1.29 27.14 -6.32
C ASP A 91 2.27 27.62 -7.42
N PRO A 92 1.98 27.37 -8.71
CA PRO A 92 2.85 27.80 -9.80
C PRO A 92 2.96 29.33 -9.91
N ASN A 93 2.02 30.08 -9.31
CA ASN A 93 1.99 31.53 -9.34
C ASN A 93 2.76 32.19 -8.19
N ILE A 94 3.40 31.42 -7.31
CA ILE A 94 4.09 31.98 -6.13
C ILE A 94 5.12 33.06 -6.51
N ASN A 95 5.84 32.87 -7.62
CA ASN A 95 6.81 33.83 -8.16
C ASN A 95 6.15 35.04 -8.83
N GLY A 96 4.84 34.99 -9.09
CA GLY A 96 4.04 36.15 -9.51
C GLY A 96 3.58 37.00 -8.33
N TYR A 97 3.43 36.42 -7.14
CA TYR A 97 3.03 37.12 -5.93
C TYR A 97 4.20 37.76 -5.17
N PHE A 98 5.40 37.18 -5.27
CA PHE A 98 6.58 37.65 -4.56
C PHE A 98 7.79 37.68 -5.51
N ASP A 99 8.51 38.79 -5.50
CA ASP A 99 9.59 39.11 -6.46
C ASP A 99 10.90 39.55 -5.80
N MET A 100 10.94 39.76 -4.48
CA MET A 100 12.17 40.07 -3.76
C MET A 100 12.78 38.82 -3.12
N VAL A 101 11.95 38.01 -2.47
CA VAL A 101 12.35 36.74 -1.84
C VAL A 101 11.24 35.72 -2.07
N VAL A 102 11.62 34.54 -2.54
CA VAL A 102 10.80 33.32 -2.52
C VAL A 102 11.74 32.21 -2.07
N ALA A 103 11.57 31.72 -0.85
CA ALA A 103 12.56 30.87 -0.20
C ALA A 103 11.93 29.64 0.43
N ILE A 104 12.60 28.50 0.24
CA ILE A 104 12.42 27.27 0.99
C ILE A 104 13.77 26.97 1.62
N ASN A 105 13.83 26.89 2.94
CA ASN A 105 15.08 26.74 3.69
C ASN A 105 14.95 25.60 4.69
N PRO A 106 15.38 24.37 4.33
CA PRO A 106 15.62 23.31 5.29
C PRO A 106 16.77 23.69 6.23
N ILE A 107 16.58 23.52 7.53
CA ILE A 107 17.52 23.81 8.61
C ILE A 107 17.55 22.60 9.54
N SER A 108 18.74 22.08 9.82
CA SER A 108 18.88 20.83 10.58
C SER A 108 18.12 19.66 9.94
N ALA A 109 18.03 19.63 8.60
CA ALA A 109 17.38 18.56 7.85
C ALA A 109 18.35 17.37 7.69
N ASP A 110 18.56 16.63 8.77
CA ASP A 110 19.46 15.46 8.82
C ASP A 110 18.75 14.14 9.14
N GLY A 111 17.43 14.20 9.37
CA GLY A 111 16.61 13.04 9.66
C GLY A 111 16.77 12.53 11.09
N VAL A 112 17.41 13.29 11.98
CA VAL A 112 17.68 12.89 13.37
C VAL A 112 17.14 13.92 14.35
N GLY A 113 16.29 13.46 15.27
CA GLY A 113 15.64 14.36 16.21
C GLY A 113 14.58 15.21 15.51
N ALA A 114 14.78 16.52 15.42
CA ALA A 114 13.83 17.43 14.80
C ALA A 114 14.46 18.12 13.59
N ASP A 115 13.91 17.83 12.42
CA ASP A 115 14.23 18.54 11.20
C ASP A 115 13.33 19.77 11.09
N THR A 116 13.85 20.91 10.62
CA THR A 116 13.07 22.15 10.48
C THR A 116 13.14 22.71 9.07
N ILE A 117 12.04 23.28 8.57
CA ILE A 117 11.98 23.87 7.23
C ILE A 117 11.17 25.14 7.28
N GLY A 118 11.65 26.18 6.61
CA GLY A 118 10.91 27.42 6.52
C GLY A 118 10.58 27.84 5.09
N PHE A 119 9.45 28.49 4.97
CA PHE A 119 8.91 29.08 3.75
C PHE A 119 8.81 30.58 3.95
N GLY A 120 9.24 31.35 2.96
CA GLY A 120 9.19 32.80 3.04
C GLY A 120 8.98 33.44 1.68
N GLY A 121 8.17 34.50 1.68
CA GLY A 121 7.90 35.32 0.51
C GLY A 121 7.99 36.79 0.88
N THR A 122 8.62 37.62 0.04
CA THR A 122 8.54 39.08 0.16
C THR A 122 8.46 39.73 -1.22
N ARG A 123 7.55 40.71 -1.35
CA ARG A 123 7.41 41.52 -2.55
C ARG A 123 8.20 42.82 -2.48
N LEU A 124 8.62 43.31 -3.64
CA LEU A 124 9.10 44.67 -3.89
C LEU A 124 8.17 45.41 -4.86
N PHE A 125 7.83 44.80 -6.00
CA PHE A 125 6.95 45.38 -7.02
C PHE A 125 5.74 44.49 -7.38
N SER A 126 5.82 43.20 -7.09
CA SER A 126 4.71 42.26 -7.24
C SER A 126 3.54 42.59 -6.30
N THR A 127 2.44 41.84 -6.43
CA THR A 127 1.19 42.14 -5.71
C THR A 127 1.21 41.71 -4.25
N GLY A 128 1.94 40.65 -3.89
CA GLY A 128 1.73 39.89 -2.65
C GLY A 128 0.61 38.88 -2.78
N LEU A 129 0.38 38.07 -1.74
CA LEU A 129 -0.76 37.14 -1.71
C LEU A 129 -2.06 37.94 -1.66
N PRO A 130 -3.00 37.72 -2.60
CA PRO A 130 -4.22 38.50 -2.69
C PRO A 130 -5.19 38.20 -1.53
N PRO A 131 -6.07 39.15 -1.17
CA PRO A 131 -7.25 38.87 -0.34
C PRO A 131 -8.04 37.69 -0.88
N GLY A 132 -8.43 36.75 -0.01
CA GLY A 132 -9.18 35.55 -0.39
C GLY A 132 -8.35 34.44 -1.03
N TYR A 133 -7.02 34.56 -1.07
CA TYR A 133 -6.14 33.45 -1.41
C TYR A 133 -6.41 32.26 -0.50
N ASN A 134 -6.67 31.07 -1.04
CA ASN A 134 -6.95 29.87 -0.25
C ASN A 134 -6.54 28.62 -1.05
N GLU A 135 -5.25 28.34 -1.05
CA GLU A 135 -4.66 27.26 -1.84
C GLU A 135 -3.72 26.41 -1.00
N ILE A 136 -3.46 25.20 -1.48
CA ILE A 136 -2.36 24.37 -0.96
C ILE A 136 -1.06 24.96 -1.52
N ALA A 137 -0.36 25.74 -0.71
CA ALA A 137 0.72 26.60 -1.18
C ALA A 137 2.06 25.87 -1.25
N TYR A 138 2.32 24.95 -0.32
CA TYR A 138 3.56 24.19 -0.26
C TYR A 138 3.38 22.83 0.41
N VAL A 139 4.31 21.93 0.12
CA VAL A 139 4.39 20.58 0.67
C VAL A 139 5.70 20.37 1.39
N ILE A 140 5.66 19.66 2.51
CA ILE A 140 6.84 19.18 3.25
C ILE A 140 6.96 17.68 3.01
N ARG A 141 8.08 17.22 2.46
CA ARG A 141 8.33 15.81 2.13
C ARG A 141 9.40 15.22 3.04
N THR A 142 9.19 13.99 3.45
CA THR A 142 10.06 13.17 4.32
C THR A 142 9.69 11.70 4.10
N GLY A 143 9.88 10.78 5.05
CA GLY A 143 9.49 9.38 4.90
C GLY A 143 10.31 8.45 5.78
N ASN A 144 10.26 7.16 5.47
CA ASN A 144 10.97 6.07 6.15
C ASN A 144 10.71 6.02 7.66
N PHE A 145 9.47 6.30 8.07
CA PHE A 145 9.07 6.19 9.47
C PHE A 145 8.97 4.74 9.93
N GLN A 146 9.30 4.49 11.19
CA GLN A 146 9.28 3.17 11.79
C GLN A 146 7.92 2.87 12.42
N GLU A 147 7.47 1.62 12.32
CA GLU A 147 6.22 1.17 12.95
C GLU A 147 6.28 1.30 14.49
N GLY A 148 5.18 1.75 15.08
CA GLY A 148 5.06 2.01 16.53
C GLY A 148 5.56 3.39 16.97
N GLU A 149 6.08 4.21 16.04
CA GLU A 149 6.45 5.59 16.33
C GLU A 149 5.24 6.53 16.36
N THR A 150 5.47 7.74 16.84
CA THR A 150 4.56 8.87 16.61
C THR A 150 5.36 10.00 15.97
N VAL A 151 4.90 10.47 14.82
CA VAL A 151 5.51 11.57 14.07
C VAL A 151 4.69 12.83 14.32
N CYS A 152 5.35 13.93 14.66
CA CYS A 152 4.67 15.19 14.86
C CYS A 152 5.17 16.25 13.88
N LEU A 153 4.24 17.06 13.39
CA LEU A 153 4.45 18.27 12.62
C LEU A 153 3.92 19.45 13.43
N ASP A 154 4.74 20.47 13.61
CA ASP A 154 4.30 21.69 14.28
C ASP A 154 5.04 22.92 13.76
N SER A 155 4.50 24.08 14.10
CA SER A 155 5.20 25.34 13.97
C SER A 155 6.56 25.32 14.69
N SER A 156 7.52 25.98 14.07
CA SER A 156 8.87 26.17 14.57
C SER A 156 9.31 27.60 14.35
N TRP A 157 10.35 27.99 15.08
CA TRP A 157 11.01 29.26 14.89
C TRP A 157 11.60 29.32 13.48
N TYR A 158 11.38 30.44 12.78
CA TYR A 158 12.01 30.73 11.49
C TYR A 158 12.45 32.20 11.43
N PRO A 159 13.68 32.50 10.95
CA PRO A 159 14.16 33.88 10.88
C PRO A 159 13.31 34.75 9.94
N PRO A 160 13.32 36.08 10.11
CA PRO A 160 14.12 36.85 11.07
C PRO A 160 13.40 37.15 12.38
N THR A 161 12.07 37.08 12.42
CA THR A 161 11.24 37.50 13.56
C THR A 161 11.08 36.41 14.61
N GLY A 162 11.27 35.14 14.23
CA GLY A 162 11.14 34.00 15.14
C GLY A 162 9.71 33.61 15.50
N SER A 163 8.75 34.32 14.93
CA SER A 163 7.32 34.02 14.96
C SER A 163 6.78 34.19 13.55
N TRP A 164 5.78 33.41 13.18
CA TRP A 164 5.13 33.56 11.89
C TRP A 164 4.46 34.93 11.83
N PHE A 165 4.86 35.73 10.85
CA PHE A 165 4.37 37.09 10.70
C PHE A 165 4.10 37.38 9.24
N TRP A 166 2.92 37.91 8.99
CA TRP A 166 2.41 38.34 7.70
C TRP A 166 2.33 39.86 7.70
N ALA A 167 2.97 40.51 6.75
CA ALA A 167 2.90 41.96 6.63
C ALA A 167 1.81 42.35 5.61
N PRO A 168 0.91 43.29 5.94
CA PRO A 168 0.91 44.15 7.12
C PRO A 168 0.15 43.60 8.34
N ASP A 169 -0.51 42.45 8.22
CA ASP A 169 -1.62 42.11 9.11
C ASP A 169 -1.28 41.40 10.42
N GLY A 170 -0.02 41.05 10.66
CA GLY A 170 0.41 40.45 11.91
C GLY A 170 0.55 38.92 11.85
N PRO A 171 0.42 38.22 12.98
CA PRO A 171 0.65 36.79 13.05
C PRO A 171 -0.38 36.00 12.25
N ALA A 172 0.06 34.87 11.69
CA ALA A 172 -0.85 33.88 11.10
C ALA A 172 -1.20 32.80 12.13
N ASP A 173 -2.42 32.29 12.03
CA ASP A 173 -2.89 31.16 12.82
C ASP A 173 -2.33 29.83 12.31
N TRP A 174 -2.16 28.87 13.21
CA TRP A 174 -1.72 27.51 12.93
C TRP A 174 -2.60 26.53 13.72
N ASP A 175 -3.07 25.47 13.07
CA ASP A 175 -4.00 24.50 13.64
C ASP A 175 -3.34 23.29 14.31
N GLY A 176 -2.00 23.25 14.35
CA GLY A 176 -1.24 22.20 15.03
C GLY A 176 -0.94 22.49 16.51
N PRO A 177 -0.09 21.66 17.15
CA PRO A 177 0.67 20.55 16.58
C PRO A 177 -0.23 19.43 16.05
N HIS A 178 0.19 18.81 14.95
CA HIS A 178 -0.42 17.58 14.44
C HIS A 178 0.53 16.41 14.71
N CYS A 179 0.03 15.36 15.35
CA CYS A 179 0.80 14.16 15.65
C CYS A 179 0.07 12.93 15.14
N PHE A 180 0.82 12.05 14.47
CA PHE A 180 0.30 10.89 13.77
C PHE A 180 0.95 9.63 14.32
N PRO A 181 0.18 8.62 14.75
CA PRO A 181 0.73 7.29 14.95
C PRO A 181 1.29 6.74 13.63
N VAL A 182 2.32 5.92 13.72
CA VAL A 182 2.88 5.19 12.57
C VAL A 182 2.56 3.72 12.77
N GLU A 183 1.56 3.24 12.05
CA GLU A 183 1.08 1.87 12.17
C GLU A 183 0.77 1.33 10.78
N SER A 184 1.07 0.05 10.59
CA SER A 184 0.58 -0.67 9.42
C SER A 184 -0.92 -0.46 9.30
N CYS A 185 -1.39 -0.22 8.09
CA CYS A 185 -2.81 -0.15 7.85
C CYS A 185 -3.49 -1.41 8.40
N GLY A 186 -4.71 -1.28 8.89
CA GLY A 186 -5.59 -2.43 9.09
C GLY A 186 -5.86 -3.24 7.81
N CYS A 187 -5.34 -2.76 6.67
CA CYS A 187 -5.34 -3.39 5.36
C CYS A 187 -4.34 -4.56 5.19
N GLY A 188 -3.39 -4.73 6.13
CA GLY A 188 -2.31 -5.72 6.03
C GLY A 188 -1.13 -5.25 5.16
N TRP A 189 -0.04 -6.02 5.14
CA TRP A 189 1.05 -5.81 4.17
C TRP A 189 0.82 -6.67 2.94
N PRO A 190 1.27 -6.25 1.74
CA PRO A 190 1.23 -7.11 0.57
C PRO A 190 2.22 -8.25 0.80
N ILE A 191 1.74 -9.38 1.29
CA ILE A 191 2.55 -10.59 1.49
C ILE A 191 1.85 -11.72 0.77
N PHE A 192 2.58 -12.43 -0.09
CA PHE A 192 2.08 -13.66 -0.69
C PHE A 192 1.83 -14.70 0.41
N ALA A 193 0.58 -15.12 0.57
CA ALA A 193 0.23 -16.19 1.50
C ALA A 193 0.62 -17.57 0.93
N ASN A 194 0.79 -17.68 -0.39
CA ASN A 194 1.40 -18.81 -1.05
C ASN A 194 2.39 -18.37 -2.14
N CYS A 195 3.58 -18.98 -2.12
CA CYS A 195 4.57 -18.83 -3.18
C CYS A 195 5.31 -20.16 -3.31
N PRO A 196 4.86 -21.07 -4.19
CA PRO A 196 5.50 -22.37 -4.36
C PRO A 196 6.85 -22.21 -5.08
N ASP A 197 7.86 -22.97 -4.66
CA ASP A 197 9.16 -22.97 -5.34
C ASP A 197 9.05 -23.49 -6.80
N THR A 198 8.09 -24.39 -7.05
CA THR A 198 7.90 -25.01 -8.36
C THR A 198 6.43 -25.33 -8.62
N LEU A 199 5.94 -25.03 -9.83
CA LEU A 199 4.67 -25.48 -10.37
C LEU A 199 4.91 -26.43 -11.54
N THR A 200 4.21 -27.58 -11.54
CA THR A 200 4.25 -28.52 -12.66
C THR A 200 3.10 -28.17 -13.61
N ILE A 201 3.43 -27.94 -14.88
CA ILE A 201 2.52 -27.45 -15.90
C ILE A 201 2.34 -28.53 -16.98
N PRO A 202 1.18 -29.20 -17.02
CA PRO A 202 0.76 -30.05 -18.13
C PRO A 202 0.79 -29.33 -19.48
N MET A 203 1.28 -29.97 -20.53
CA MET A 203 1.37 -29.34 -21.87
C MET A 203 0.04 -29.21 -22.62
N ASP A 204 -1.00 -29.94 -22.22
CA ASP A 204 -2.23 -30.11 -23.02
C ASP A 204 -3.44 -29.31 -22.49
N THR A 205 -3.29 -28.63 -21.36
CA THR A 205 -4.36 -27.90 -20.68
C THR A 205 -3.99 -26.46 -20.39
N ILE A 206 -5.01 -25.61 -20.23
CA ILE A 206 -4.82 -24.28 -19.68
C ILE A 206 -4.63 -24.46 -18.18
N GLU A 207 -3.52 -23.96 -17.65
CA GLU A 207 -3.26 -24.01 -16.23
C GLU A 207 -3.71 -22.75 -15.52
N TYR A 208 -4.19 -22.96 -14.30
CA TYR A 208 -4.72 -21.94 -13.40
C TYR A 208 -4.03 -22.10 -12.05
N TYR A 209 -3.48 -21.01 -11.53
CA TYR A 209 -2.95 -20.99 -10.17
C TYR A 209 -3.37 -19.70 -9.46
N ASP A 210 -3.92 -19.84 -8.26
CA ASP A 210 -4.31 -18.71 -7.43
C ASP A 210 -3.16 -18.32 -6.50
N PHE A 211 -2.50 -17.19 -6.80
CA PHE A 211 -1.54 -16.56 -5.90
C PHE A 211 -2.28 -15.70 -4.89
N ASN A 212 -2.54 -16.26 -3.71
CA ASN A 212 -3.23 -15.56 -2.65
C ASN A 212 -2.29 -14.65 -1.86
N GLY A 213 -2.86 -13.56 -1.37
CA GLY A 213 -2.22 -12.59 -0.50
C GLY A 213 -3.15 -12.26 0.66
N PHE A 214 -2.60 -11.70 1.73
CA PHE A 214 -3.43 -11.20 2.82
C PHE A 214 -4.19 -9.96 2.37
N MET A 215 -5.44 -10.15 1.92
CA MET A 215 -6.37 -9.06 1.64
C MET A 215 -7.31 -8.89 2.82
N THR A 216 -7.31 -7.71 3.43
CA THR A 216 -8.43 -7.25 4.24
C THR A 216 -9.15 -6.16 3.46
N GLU A 217 -10.34 -6.44 2.94
CA GLU A 217 -11.43 -5.60 2.36
C GLU A 217 -11.13 -4.26 1.63
N TRP A 218 -9.88 -3.87 1.40
CA TRP A 218 -9.46 -2.56 0.90
C TRP A 218 -8.68 -2.74 -0.40
N PHE A 219 -9.15 -2.07 -1.45
CA PHE A 219 -8.73 -2.21 -2.86
C PHE A 219 -7.36 -1.55 -3.21
N ILE A 220 -6.36 -1.70 -2.34
CA ILE A 220 -5.07 -1.01 -2.46
C ILE A 220 -3.89 -1.92 -2.77
N PHE A 221 -4.15 -3.19 -3.08
CA PHE A 221 -3.12 -4.12 -3.53
C PHE A 221 -3.31 -4.53 -4.99
N SER A 222 -2.20 -4.83 -5.67
CA SER A 222 -2.23 -5.37 -7.02
C SER A 222 -1.14 -6.39 -7.29
N TYR A 223 -1.51 -7.42 -8.05
CA TYR A 223 -0.60 -8.43 -8.58
C TYR A 223 -0.11 -8.06 -9.98
N GLU A 224 1.17 -8.29 -10.25
CA GLU A 224 1.79 -8.07 -11.56
C GLU A 224 2.79 -9.19 -11.87
N ILE A 225 2.89 -9.57 -13.15
CA ILE A 225 3.98 -10.43 -13.64
C ILE A 225 5.14 -9.51 -14.03
N LEU A 226 6.25 -9.59 -13.31
CA LEU A 226 7.49 -8.87 -13.64
C LEU A 226 8.23 -9.54 -14.80
N ASP A 227 8.24 -10.87 -14.81
CA ASP A 227 8.90 -11.68 -15.83
C ASP A 227 8.30 -13.10 -15.87
N GLY A 228 8.36 -13.75 -17.03
CA GLY A 228 7.82 -15.09 -17.23
C GLY A 228 6.50 -15.13 -18.02
N PRO A 229 5.99 -16.35 -18.27
CA PRO A 229 4.83 -16.55 -19.14
C PRO A 229 3.48 -16.39 -18.44
N GLY A 230 2.42 -16.20 -19.22
CA GLY A 230 1.04 -16.15 -18.74
C GLY A 230 0.50 -14.75 -18.49
N SER A 231 -0.65 -14.71 -17.83
CA SER A 231 -1.33 -13.49 -17.40
C SER A 231 -1.83 -13.67 -15.98
N ILE A 232 -1.76 -12.61 -15.17
CA ILE A 232 -2.30 -12.60 -13.80
C ILE A 232 -3.42 -11.56 -13.69
N THR A 233 -4.48 -11.89 -12.97
CA THR A 233 -5.54 -10.93 -12.68
C THR A 233 -5.08 -9.97 -11.57
N PRO A 234 -4.90 -8.66 -11.83
CA PRO A 234 -4.24 -7.77 -10.87
C PRO A 234 -4.96 -7.64 -9.53
N MET A 235 -6.26 -7.86 -9.48
CA MET A 235 -7.03 -7.72 -8.23
C MET A 235 -7.13 -9.02 -7.42
N TYR A 236 -6.91 -10.18 -8.05
CA TYR A 236 -7.24 -11.47 -7.45
C TYR A 236 -6.07 -12.45 -7.43
N GLY A 237 -4.95 -12.15 -8.10
CA GLY A 237 -3.79 -13.04 -8.11
C GLY A 237 -3.98 -14.32 -8.92
N GLU A 238 -5.10 -14.46 -9.63
CA GLU A 238 -5.39 -15.60 -10.50
C GLU A 238 -4.47 -15.55 -11.73
N TRP A 239 -3.46 -16.42 -11.75
CA TRP A 239 -2.55 -16.61 -12.87
C TRP A 239 -3.07 -17.70 -13.81
N THR A 240 -2.93 -17.44 -15.12
CA THR A 240 -3.33 -18.37 -16.16
C THR A 240 -2.27 -18.46 -17.26
N TYR A 241 -2.02 -19.67 -17.75
CA TYR A 241 -1.15 -19.86 -18.91
C TYR A 241 -1.61 -21.01 -19.79
N THR A 242 -1.42 -20.85 -21.11
CA THR A 242 -1.63 -21.92 -22.10
C THR A 242 -0.27 -22.30 -22.69
N PRO A 243 0.26 -23.48 -22.33
CA PRO A 243 1.54 -23.97 -22.83
C PRO A 243 1.57 -24.05 -24.35
N GLN A 244 2.73 -23.76 -24.91
CA GLN A 244 3.03 -23.86 -26.33
C GLN A 244 3.92 -25.08 -26.59
N PRO A 245 3.90 -25.68 -27.79
CA PRO A 245 4.74 -26.85 -28.08
C PRO A 245 6.25 -26.65 -27.81
N SER A 246 6.74 -25.41 -27.82
CA SER A 246 8.14 -25.07 -27.48
C SER A 246 8.49 -25.27 -26.01
N ASP A 247 7.49 -25.32 -25.13
CA ASP A 247 7.69 -25.37 -23.68
C ASP A 247 7.94 -26.80 -23.20
N ALA A 248 7.64 -27.82 -24.01
CA ALA A 248 7.68 -29.22 -23.62
C ALA A 248 9.05 -29.63 -23.06
N GLY A 249 9.07 -30.10 -21.81
CA GLY A 249 10.29 -30.55 -21.13
C GLY A 249 11.25 -29.42 -20.72
N THR A 250 10.81 -28.16 -20.83
CA THR A 250 11.59 -26.99 -20.41
C THR A 250 11.23 -26.57 -18.99
N TYR A 251 12.08 -25.68 -18.45
CA TYR A 251 11.81 -24.95 -17.21
C TYR A 251 11.78 -23.47 -17.54
N GLN A 252 10.81 -22.75 -17.01
CA GLN A 252 10.75 -21.29 -17.06
C GLN A 252 10.63 -20.72 -15.65
N THR A 253 10.87 -19.43 -15.50
CA THR A 253 10.70 -18.73 -14.22
C THR A 253 9.56 -17.74 -14.37
N LEU A 254 8.66 -17.73 -13.39
CA LEU A 254 7.61 -16.74 -13.24
C LEU A 254 7.95 -15.88 -12.02
N ASN A 255 8.19 -14.60 -12.25
CA ASN A 255 8.46 -13.63 -11.21
C ASN A 255 7.26 -12.71 -11.07
N LEU A 256 6.68 -12.70 -9.88
CA LEU A 256 5.49 -11.94 -9.54
C LEU A 256 5.83 -10.86 -8.54
N LEU A 257 5.07 -9.78 -8.64
CA LEU A 257 5.02 -8.68 -7.69
C LEU A 257 3.63 -8.65 -7.07
N TYR A 258 3.57 -8.63 -5.75
CA TYR A 258 2.38 -8.22 -5.02
C TYR A 258 2.68 -6.88 -4.37
N SER A 259 2.04 -5.83 -4.89
CA SER A 259 2.30 -4.45 -4.53
C SER A 259 1.17 -3.91 -3.68
N GLY A 260 1.50 -3.07 -2.72
CA GLY A 260 0.58 -2.31 -1.89
C GLY A 260 1.01 -0.86 -1.75
N ILE A 261 0.56 -0.20 -0.70
CA ILE A 261 0.98 1.18 -0.44
C ILE A 261 2.43 1.18 0.06
N CYS A 262 3.35 1.62 -0.81
CA CYS A 262 4.82 1.71 -0.60
C CYS A 262 5.54 0.43 -0.17
N GLN A 263 4.87 -0.72 -0.20
CA GLN A 263 5.47 -2.00 0.12
C GLN A 263 5.18 -2.96 -1.02
N GLU A 264 6.09 -3.91 -1.18
CA GLU A 264 6.08 -4.88 -2.25
C GLU A 264 6.61 -6.20 -1.69
N ASP A 265 6.01 -7.29 -2.12
CA ASP A 265 6.53 -8.63 -1.91
C ASP A 265 6.68 -9.31 -3.26
N HIS A 266 7.69 -10.18 -3.36
CA HIS A 266 8.05 -10.83 -4.60
C HIS A 266 7.94 -12.34 -4.46
N CYS A 267 7.36 -12.97 -5.47
CA CYS A 267 7.29 -14.42 -5.57
C CYS A 267 7.98 -14.89 -6.85
N SER A 268 8.94 -15.80 -6.71
CA SER A 268 9.64 -16.43 -7.83
C SER A 268 9.31 -17.92 -7.88
N VAL A 269 8.68 -18.37 -8.96
CA VAL A 269 8.21 -19.74 -9.14
C VAL A 269 8.91 -20.35 -10.36
N VAL A 270 9.39 -21.58 -10.22
CA VAL A 270 9.87 -22.37 -11.37
C VAL A 270 8.69 -23.10 -12.01
N LEU A 271 8.41 -22.84 -13.28
CA LEU A 271 7.43 -23.57 -14.06
C LEU A 271 8.12 -24.76 -14.72
N LYS A 272 7.73 -25.98 -14.36
CA LYS A 272 8.20 -27.24 -14.94
C LYS A 272 7.17 -27.76 -15.92
N PHE A 273 7.46 -27.64 -17.21
CA PHE A 273 6.57 -28.09 -18.27
C PHE A 273 6.75 -29.58 -18.51
N VAL A 274 5.69 -30.35 -18.27
CA VAL A 274 5.68 -31.79 -18.46
C VAL A 274 4.77 -32.14 -19.62
N ASN A 275 5.32 -32.87 -20.58
CA ASN A 275 4.50 -33.51 -21.59
C ASN A 275 3.71 -34.59 -20.84
N CYS A 276 2.43 -34.32 -20.56
CA CYS A 276 1.53 -35.35 -20.11
C CYS A 276 1.30 -36.22 -21.35
N ASP A 277 2.19 -37.19 -21.55
CA ASP A 277 1.94 -38.31 -22.46
C ASP A 277 1.85 -39.60 -21.64
N PRO A 278 0.86 -39.76 -20.74
CA PRO A 278 0.69 -41.02 -20.06
C PRO A 278 -0.29 -41.84 -20.90
N THR A 279 0.20 -42.98 -21.38
CA THR A 279 -0.69 -44.05 -21.86
C THR A 279 -1.59 -44.58 -20.74
N ILE A 280 -1.30 -44.24 -19.47
CA ILE A 280 -2.08 -44.55 -18.26
C ILE A 280 -1.90 -43.37 -17.30
N ASP A 281 -2.90 -42.49 -17.15
CA ASP A 281 -2.99 -41.44 -16.12
C ASP A 281 -4.43 -41.37 -15.63
N ILE A 282 -4.77 -42.31 -14.74
CA ILE A 282 -6.12 -42.54 -14.25
C ILE A 282 -6.42 -41.59 -13.08
N ASN A 283 -5.39 -41.24 -12.32
CA ASN A 283 -5.50 -40.37 -11.14
C ASN A 283 -5.35 -38.87 -11.47
N GLY A 284 -4.97 -38.52 -12.70
CA GLY A 284 -4.82 -37.16 -13.18
C GLY A 284 -3.54 -36.44 -12.70
N ASP A 285 -2.50 -37.18 -12.32
CA ASP A 285 -1.24 -36.62 -11.81
C ASP A 285 -0.13 -36.47 -12.87
N CYS A 286 -0.44 -36.78 -14.13
CA CYS A 286 0.48 -36.74 -15.27
C CYS A 286 1.72 -37.66 -15.13
N MET A 287 1.66 -38.68 -14.27
CA MET A 287 2.68 -39.72 -14.16
C MET A 287 2.07 -41.08 -14.47
N SER A 288 2.63 -41.80 -15.45
CA SER A 288 2.22 -43.19 -15.68
C SER A 288 2.98 -44.12 -14.74
N ASP A 289 2.41 -44.35 -13.55
CA ASP A 289 3.05 -45.14 -12.50
C ASP A 289 2.07 -46.00 -11.67
N VAL A 290 2.56 -46.60 -10.58
CA VAL A 290 1.74 -47.49 -9.75
C VAL A 290 0.59 -46.76 -9.04
N GLY A 291 0.67 -45.44 -8.92
CA GLY A 291 -0.36 -44.56 -8.39
C GLY A 291 -1.67 -44.68 -9.17
N ASP A 292 -1.61 -44.77 -10.50
CA ASP A 292 -2.79 -45.00 -11.35
C ASP A 292 -3.50 -46.30 -11.03
N LEU A 293 -2.71 -47.36 -10.85
CA LEU A 293 -3.22 -48.68 -10.50
C LEU A 293 -3.86 -48.68 -9.12
N VAL A 294 -3.21 -48.06 -8.14
CA VAL A 294 -3.77 -47.92 -6.79
C VAL A 294 -5.08 -47.14 -6.82
N PHE A 295 -5.11 -46.02 -7.56
CA PHE A 295 -6.31 -45.20 -7.73
C PHE A 295 -7.46 -45.99 -8.36
N LEU A 296 -7.19 -46.75 -9.43
CA LEU A 296 -8.22 -47.57 -10.07
C LEU A 296 -8.74 -48.68 -9.14
N VAL A 297 -7.87 -49.33 -8.37
CA VAL A 297 -8.26 -50.31 -7.34
C VAL A 297 -9.19 -49.66 -6.30
N GLU A 298 -8.85 -48.46 -5.84
CA GLU A 298 -9.65 -47.73 -4.86
C GLU A 298 -11.04 -47.38 -5.41
N PHE A 299 -11.12 -46.87 -6.64
CA PHE A 299 -12.39 -46.62 -7.32
C PHE A 299 -13.25 -47.88 -7.44
N MET A 300 -12.67 -48.99 -7.94
CA MET A 300 -13.42 -50.22 -8.21
C MET A 300 -13.86 -50.99 -6.97
N PHE A 301 -13.07 -50.98 -5.89
CA PHE A 301 -13.28 -51.88 -4.74
C PHE A 301 -13.41 -51.18 -3.38
N ALA A 302 -13.01 -49.92 -3.27
CA ALA A 302 -13.01 -49.19 -1.99
C ALA A 302 -13.92 -47.95 -1.99
N GLY A 303 -14.60 -47.66 -3.11
CA GLY A 303 -15.46 -46.48 -3.23
C GLY A 303 -14.69 -45.17 -3.34
N GLY A 304 -13.50 -45.21 -3.95
CA GLY A 304 -12.72 -44.02 -4.31
C GLY A 304 -13.42 -43.14 -5.35
N GLU A 305 -12.83 -41.98 -5.61
CA GLU A 305 -13.32 -41.04 -6.64
C GLU A 305 -13.23 -41.66 -8.05
N PRO A 306 -14.13 -41.30 -8.97
CA PRO A 306 -14.08 -41.77 -10.35
C PRO A 306 -12.82 -41.30 -11.09
N PRO A 307 -12.32 -42.07 -12.09
CA PRO A 307 -11.25 -41.63 -12.98
C PRO A 307 -11.53 -40.27 -13.62
N VAL A 308 -10.46 -39.51 -13.86
CA VAL A 308 -10.55 -38.22 -14.55
C VAL A 308 -11.05 -38.37 -15.99
N ASP A 309 -10.65 -39.46 -16.66
CA ASP A 309 -11.18 -39.91 -17.95
C ASP A 309 -11.42 -41.43 -17.90
N PHE A 310 -12.64 -41.85 -18.20
CA PHE A 310 -13.00 -43.27 -18.24
C PHE A 310 -12.36 -44.01 -19.41
N ASN A 311 -11.97 -43.33 -20.49
CA ASN A 311 -11.28 -43.97 -21.61
C ASN A 311 -9.87 -44.39 -21.21
N LEU A 312 -9.15 -43.56 -20.45
CA LEU A 312 -7.82 -43.91 -19.91
C LEU A 312 -7.88 -45.09 -18.93
N ALA A 313 -9.03 -45.30 -18.29
CA ALA A 313 -9.24 -46.43 -17.38
C ALA A 313 -9.67 -47.72 -18.10
N ASP A 314 -10.26 -47.64 -19.30
CA ASP A 314 -10.61 -48.77 -20.19
C ASP A 314 -9.37 -49.22 -20.99
N ALA A 315 -8.40 -49.76 -20.26
CA ALA A 315 -7.07 -50.06 -20.79
C ALA A 315 -7.08 -51.08 -21.94
N ASP A 316 -8.05 -52.00 -21.97
CA ASP A 316 -8.19 -52.97 -23.06
C ASP A 316 -9.04 -52.46 -24.25
N GLY A 317 -9.69 -51.30 -24.10
CA GLY A 317 -10.43 -50.57 -25.13
C GLY A 317 -11.75 -51.23 -25.54
N ASN A 318 -12.36 -52.03 -24.65
CA ASN A 318 -13.59 -52.77 -24.95
C ASN A 318 -14.88 -51.96 -24.72
N GLY A 319 -14.78 -50.77 -24.14
CA GLY A 319 -15.87 -49.86 -23.82
C GLY A 319 -16.52 -50.09 -22.44
N LEU A 320 -15.95 -50.97 -21.61
CA LEU A 320 -16.43 -51.31 -20.27
C LEU A 320 -15.27 -51.25 -19.28
N LEU A 321 -15.38 -50.37 -18.29
CA LEU A 321 -14.46 -50.36 -17.16
C LEU A 321 -14.75 -51.53 -16.21
N ASP A 322 -13.93 -52.57 -16.27
CA ASP A 322 -14.02 -53.75 -15.40
C ASP A 322 -12.65 -54.28 -14.93
N ILE A 323 -12.63 -55.48 -14.35
CA ILE A 323 -11.38 -56.01 -13.77
C ILE A 323 -10.35 -56.43 -14.82
N ALA A 324 -10.78 -56.61 -16.07
CA ALA A 324 -9.90 -56.90 -17.19
C ALA A 324 -8.94 -55.73 -17.43
N ASP A 325 -9.39 -54.49 -17.29
CA ASP A 325 -8.55 -53.29 -17.44
C ASP A 325 -7.44 -53.23 -16.40
N LEU A 326 -7.79 -53.53 -15.15
CA LEU A 326 -6.82 -53.59 -14.05
C LEU A 326 -5.76 -54.66 -14.32
N VAL A 327 -6.18 -55.85 -14.78
CA VAL A 327 -5.24 -56.91 -15.16
C VAL A 327 -4.37 -56.49 -16.35
N TYR A 328 -4.94 -55.77 -17.32
CA TYR A 328 -4.23 -55.25 -18.48
C TYR A 328 -3.13 -54.27 -18.08
N ILE A 329 -3.45 -53.32 -17.20
CA ILE A 329 -2.49 -52.33 -16.66
C ILE A 329 -1.36 -53.04 -15.91
N VAL A 330 -1.66 -54.05 -15.09
CA VAL A 330 -0.62 -54.85 -14.41
C VAL A 330 0.30 -55.55 -15.41
N ASP A 331 -0.28 -56.18 -16.44
CA ASP A 331 0.49 -56.92 -17.44
C ASP A 331 1.35 -55.97 -18.29
N TYR A 332 0.86 -54.79 -18.63
CA TYR A 332 1.64 -53.76 -19.30
C TYR A 332 2.80 -53.25 -18.41
N MET A 333 2.50 -52.82 -17.17
CA MET A 333 3.50 -52.20 -16.28
C MET A 333 4.58 -53.18 -15.80
N PHE A 334 4.22 -54.46 -15.58
CA PHE A 334 5.11 -55.43 -14.93
C PHE A 334 5.35 -56.72 -15.74
N GLY A 335 4.45 -57.07 -16.66
CA GLY A 335 4.48 -58.30 -17.45
C GLY A 335 5.09 -58.17 -18.84
N GLY A 336 5.28 -56.93 -19.34
CA GLY A 336 5.72 -56.66 -20.71
C GLY A 336 4.60 -56.85 -21.75
N GLY A 337 3.34 -56.70 -21.31
CA GLY A 337 2.16 -56.71 -22.16
C GLY A 337 2.13 -55.54 -23.17
N PRO A 338 1.18 -55.57 -24.12
CA PRO A 338 0.97 -54.47 -25.07
C PRO A 338 0.57 -53.16 -24.35
N PRO A 339 0.87 -51.98 -24.94
CA PRO A 339 0.40 -50.71 -24.41
C PRO A 339 -1.13 -50.62 -24.42
N PRO A 340 -1.75 -49.96 -23.43
CA PRO A 340 -3.18 -49.68 -23.40
C PRO A 340 -3.67 -48.98 -24.66
N VAL A 341 -4.94 -49.21 -24.97
CA VAL A 341 -5.57 -48.74 -26.21
C VAL A 341 -6.55 -47.58 -25.97
N GLY A 342 -6.94 -47.37 -24.70
CA GLY A 342 -7.92 -46.40 -24.23
C GLY A 342 -7.42 -44.97 -24.16
#